data_AF-A0A2G8K0R5-F1
#
_entry.id   AF-A0A2G8K0R5-F1
#
_cell.length_a   1.000
_cell.length_b   1.000
_cell.length_c   1.000
_cell.angle_alpha   90.00
_cell.angle_beta   90.00
_cell.angle_gamma   90.00
#
_symmetry.space_group_name_H-M   'P 1'
#
loop_
_entity.id
_entity.type
_entity.pdbx_description
1 polymer ?
#
loop_
_entity_poly.entity_id
_entity_poly.type
_entity_poly.pdbx_seq_one_letter_code
_entity_poly.pdbx_strand_id
1 'polypeptide(L)'
;MACPSPWKDIEDKFFECSICLDLFKEPKQLPCLHRFCKQCLESLLEGQVGTFECLLCKDVCKIPNNRIDGFKTDFHMKSMLQFIQLQKTFENRRREKCIGCEEKLKVTAYCFMCLKNFFVSSVINFILTKKIFAKHQKHVLGLNDLERKSLTQKKLASLMEAPRCHTHPEHKAKLCCCTCGNLPVCVTCTYGKHKGHDIQDVANVSKEERERLQKRLEELVKQKENVASLTNKINKVNAELTSIVADTQRKWKTQYEDQTRKLKNKKKKVKREFNRFKTVLEERSRKELKELESEMEEKIRKIREDYDRMIKMIIWDSKEKEDTKRNEIVNRELRIDETMNKLDAQMNERNKTIDEQQQQKLRETQNLSDLCNQWVNKFENVSTIASSVLESHNHWTDAQCIPDIRAASEPLVEDIMKDFPEIESLSDITMDDLPMLCIDIVNISDNVESVVDADVIKGTSIGSLFIFDEELKFIRALKLPEVMNWSRDILYHEGVLLICDKESRCAYAVTMDTSKTEAELLYKLPKPDIDGKTWYPWSICADRAGFVYILWDSAGKRIITQYSQDGQQLLTTKWAEDTAWCMTTLMTEEGEKLLVATSWSGKILCYGLLE
;
A
#
# COMPACT_ATOMS: atom_id res chain seq x y z
N MET A 1 43.61 30.35 -18.13
CA MET A 1 42.93 29.05 -18.19
C MET A 1 43.74 28.06 -17.36
N ALA A 2 43.27 27.72 -16.17
CA ALA A 2 43.95 26.77 -15.31
C ALA A 2 43.68 25.35 -15.85
N CYS A 3 44.74 24.61 -16.18
CA CYS A 3 44.61 23.19 -16.52
C CYS A 3 44.04 22.47 -15.27
N PRO A 4 42.89 21.77 -15.35
CA PRO A 4 42.37 21.01 -14.23
C PRO A 4 43.37 19.91 -13.88
N SER A 5 43.70 19.75 -12.60
CA SER A 5 44.34 18.54 -12.13
C SER A 5 43.33 17.38 -12.32
N PRO A 6 43.70 16.25 -12.97
CA PRO A 6 42.77 15.16 -13.30
C PRO A 6 41.98 14.57 -12.11
N TRP A 7 42.46 14.79 -10.89
CA TRP A 7 41.97 14.15 -9.67
C TRP A 7 40.95 14.96 -8.88
N LYS A 8 40.62 16.18 -9.31
CA LYS A 8 39.62 17.00 -8.60
C LYS A 8 38.17 16.58 -8.90
N ASP A 9 37.98 15.76 -9.93
CA ASP A 9 36.65 15.37 -10.43
C ASP A 9 36.29 13.92 -10.07
N ILE A 10 37.19 13.16 -9.42
CA ILE A 10 36.86 11.87 -8.82
C ILE A 10 36.38 12.13 -7.39
N GLU A 11 35.13 11.81 -7.09
CA GLU A 11 34.55 12.00 -5.76
C GLU A 11 35.40 11.32 -4.67
N ASP A 12 35.61 11.99 -3.53
CA ASP A 12 36.38 11.45 -2.39
C ASP A 12 35.90 10.04 -1.98
N LYS A 13 34.58 9.78 -2.14
CA LYS A 13 33.93 8.48 -1.90
C LYS A 13 34.49 7.33 -2.73
N PHE A 14 35.06 7.57 -3.91
CA PHE A 14 35.64 6.52 -4.76
C PHE A 14 36.85 5.82 -4.11
N PHE A 15 37.50 6.51 -3.17
CA PHE A 15 38.71 6.04 -2.48
C PHE A 15 38.45 5.47 -1.09
N GLU A 16 37.18 5.46 -0.66
CA GLU A 16 36.76 5.13 0.70
C GLU A 16 36.13 3.73 0.77
N CYS A 17 36.41 3.02 1.85
CA CYS A 17 35.77 1.76 2.15
C CYS A 17 34.40 1.98 2.81
N SER A 18 33.36 1.35 2.28
CA SER A 18 31.98 1.45 2.82
C SER A 18 31.79 0.83 4.21
N ILE A 19 32.76 0.05 4.71
CA ILE A 19 32.70 -0.55 6.06
C ILE A 19 33.34 0.36 7.10
N CYS A 20 34.59 0.79 6.89
CA CYS A 20 35.29 1.63 7.86
C CYS A 20 35.16 3.14 7.59
N LEU A 21 34.56 3.53 6.47
CA LEU A 21 34.37 4.91 6.03
C LEU A 21 35.67 5.73 6.00
N ASP A 22 36.78 5.04 5.68
CA ASP A 22 38.14 5.60 5.61
C ASP A 22 38.78 5.14 4.29
N LEU A 23 39.87 5.79 3.89
CA LEU A 23 40.64 5.44 2.70
C LEU A 23 41.05 3.97 2.73
N PHE A 24 40.97 3.29 1.58
CA PHE A 24 41.23 1.85 1.56
C PHE A 24 42.62 1.48 2.11
N LYS A 25 42.64 0.53 3.05
CA LYS A 25 43.84 -0.11 3.58
C LYS A 25 43.95 -1.50 2.98
N GLU A 26 44.93 -1.68 2.10
CA GLU A 26 45.10 -2.90 1.30
C GLU A 26 43.80 -3.31 0.59
N PRO A 27 43.36 -2.54 -0.43
CA PRO A 27 42.09 -2.77 -1.10
C PRO A 27 42.06 -4.16 -1.74
N LYS A 28 41.10 -4.98 -1.31
CA LYS A 28 40.75 -6.26 -1.92
C LYS A 28 39.57 -6.04 -2.86
N GLN A 29 39.73 -6.49 -4.11
CA GLN A 29 38.72 -6.37 -5.15
C GLN A 29 37.91 -7.67 -5.25
N LEU A 30 36.59 -7.53 -5.29
CA LEU A 30 35.65 -8.62 -5.54
C LEU A 30 35.45 -8.84 -7.06
N PRO A 31 34.89 -9.98 -7.49
CA PRO A 31 34.52 -10.20 -8.89
C PRO A 31 33.56 -9.16 -9.46
N CYS A 32 32.66 -8.60 -8.63
CA CYS A 32 31.78 -7.48 -9.01
C CYS A 32 32.47 -6.10 -9.02
N LEU A 33 33.81 -6.08 -8.94
CA LEU A 33 34.70 -4.91 -8.90
C LEU A 33 34.57 -3.98 -7.69
N HIS A 34 33.66 -4.27 -6.75
CA HIS A 34 33.63 -3.57 -5.46
C HIS A 34 34.87 -3.88 -4.63
N ARG A 35 35.25 -2.90 -3.79
CA ARG A 35 36.48 -2.94 -3.01
C ARG A 35 36.19 -2.77 -1.53
N PHE A 36 36.97 -3.46 -0.73
CA PHE A 36 36.96 -3.35 0.73
C PHE A 36 38.40 -3.40 1.25
N CYS A 37 38.66 -2.80 2.42
CA CYS A 37 39.94 -3.00 3.10
C CYS A 37 40.14 -4.49 3.42
N LYS A 38 41.39 -4.99 3.40
CA LYS A 38 41.70 -6.39 3.74
C LYS A 38 41.02 -6.83 5.04
N GLN A 39 41.21 -6.06 6.11
CA GLN A 39 40.64 -6.35 7.43
C GLN A 39 39.10 -6.27 7.44
N CYS A 40 38.52 -5.28 6.76
CA CYS A 40 37.06 -5.13 6.69
C CYS A 40 36.41 -6.30 5.95
N LEU A 41 37.02 -6.75 4.85
CA LEU A 41 36.55 -7.93 4.11
C LEU A 41 36.78 -9.22 4.91
N GLU A 42 37.90 -9.33 5.63
CA GLU A 42 38.17 -10.48 6.51
C GLU A 42 37.09 -10.62 7.59
N SER A 43 36.70 -9.53 8.25
CA SER A 43 35.58 -9.51 9.20
C SER A 43 34.24 -9.84 8.53
N LEU A 44 34.00 -9.37 7.30
CA LEU A 44 32.77 -9.68 6.56
C LEU A 44 32.66 -11.17 6.20
N LEU A 45 33.80 -11.82 5.95
CA LEU A 45 33.88 -13.24 5.59
C LEU A 45 33.91 -14.16 6.82
N GLU A 46 33.96 -13.62 8.03
CA GLU A 46 34.00 -14.41 9.25
C GLU A 46 32.71 -15.24 9.40
N GLY A 47 32.84 -16.57 9.45
CA GLY A 47 31.71 -17.50 9.49
C GLY A 47 31.04 -17.80 8.14
N GLN A 48 31.43 -17.13 7.04
CA GLN A 48 30.91 -17.41 5.71
C GLN A 48 31.66 -18.56 5.03
N VAL A 49 30.94 -19.46 4.33
CA VAL A 49 31.53 -20.61 3.65
C VAL A 49 31.02 -20.68 2.20
N GLY A 50 31.95 -20.82 1.25
CA GLY A 50 31.65 -20.99 -0.17
C GLY A 50 31.34 -19.68 -0.91
N THR A 51 30.28 -18.96 -0.51
CA THR A 51 29.82 -17.72 -1.16
C THR A 51 29.35 -16.69 -0.14
N PHE A 52 29.34 -15.41 -0.54
CA PHE A 52 28.73 -14.33 0.23
C PHE A 52 28.17 -13.26 -0.71
N GLU A 53 27.24 -12.43 -0.23
CA GLU A 53 26.69 -11.31 -1.00
C GLU A 53 27.50 -10.02 -0.79
N CYS A 54 27.77 -9.31 -1.88
CA CYS A 54 28.40 -8.00 -1.80
C CYS A 54 27.45 -6.97 -1.17
N LEU A 55 27.92 -6.22 -0.15
CA LEU A 55 27.10 -5.20 0.54
C LEU A 55 26.69 -4.00 -0.34
N LEU A 56 27.35 -3.81 -1.49
CA LEU A 56 27.14 -2.66 -2.36
C LEU A 56 26.22 -2.96 -3.55
N CYS A 57 26.29 -4.18 -4.11
CA CYS A 57 25.50 -4.58 -5.28
C CYS A 57 24.70 -5.87 -5.12
N LYS A 58 24.80 -6.53 -3.96
CA LYS A 58 24.16 -7.82 -3.65
C LYS A 58 24.58 -9.00 -4.54
N ASP A 59 25.59 -8.83 -5.40
CA ASP A 59 26.11 -9.93 -6.21
C ASP A 59 26.71 -11.03 -5.34
N VAL A 60 26.36 -12.27 -5.67
CA VAL A 60 26.91 -13.46 -5.03
C VAL A 60 28.36 -13.66 -5.47
N CYS A 61 29.28 -13.48 -4.53
CA CYS A 61 30.71 -13.61 -4.74
C CYS A 61 31.21 -14.96 -4.19
N LYS A 62 31.92 -15.74 -5.01
CA LYS A 62 32.59 -16.96 -4.56
C LYS A 62 33.79 -16.62 -3.69
N ILE A 63 33.90 -17.29 -2.55
CA ILE A 63 35.05 -17.18 -1.64
C ILE A 63 36.17 -18.09 -2.15
N PRO A 64 37.35 -17.56 -2.49
CA PRO A 64 38.49 -18.37 -2.93
C PRO A 64 38.95 -19.35 -1.84
N ASN A 65 39.63 -20.43 -2.24
CA ASN A 65 40.18 -21.44 -1.31
C ASN A 65 41.14 -20.83 -0.27
N ASN A 66 41.92 -19.81 -0.66
CA ASN A 66 42.82 -19.08 0.23
C ASN A 66 42.14 -17.91 0.96
N ARG A 67 40.80 -17.93 1.04
CA ARG A 67 39.94 -16.91 1.65
C ARG A 67 40.35 -15.49 1.23
N ILE A 68 40.70 -14.64 2.20
CA ILE A 68 41.03 -13.23 1.99
C ILE A 68 42.23 -13.03 1.07
N ASP A 69 43.22 -13.93 1.12
CA ASP A 69 44.43 -13.84 0.31
C ASP A 69 44.22 -14.33 -1.13
N GLY A 70 43.12 -15.03 -1.39
CA GLY A 70 42.72 -15.40 -2.75
C GLY A 70 42.06 -14.24 -3.51
N PHE A 71 41.55 -13.21 -2.84
CA PHE A 71 41.08 -12.00 -3.51
C PHE A 71 42.24 -11.13 -3.98
N LYS A 72 42.14 -10.64 -5.22
CA LYS A 72 43.14 -9.78 -5.84
C LYS A 72 43.25 -8.47 -5.07
N THR A 73 44.48 -8.08 -4.75
CA THR A 73 44.78 -6.73 -4.25
C THR A 73 44.77 -5.76 -5.42
N ASP A 74 43.98 -4.69 -5.34
CA ASP A 74 43.95 -3.67 -6.39
C ASP A 74 45.18 -2.76 -6.29
N PHE A 75 46.20 -3.06 -7.08
CA PHE A 75 47.44 -2.31 -7.13
C PHE A 75 47.28 -0.94 -7.79
N HIS A 76 46.31 -0.76 -8.69
CA HIS A 76 45.98 0.54 -9.28
C HIS A 76 45.44 1.47 -8.21
N MET A 77 44.41 1.02 -7.49
CA MET A 77 43.83 1.76 -6.36
C MET A 77 44.88 2.05 -5.28
N LYS A 78 45.74 1.09 -4.93
CA LYS A 78 46.85 1.32 -3.99
C LYS A 78 47.82 2.41 -4.46
N SER A 79 48.06 2.51 -5.76
CA SER A 79 48.94 3.52 -6.35
C SER A 79 48.29 4.90 -6.35
N MET A 80 46.98 4.98 -6.62
CA MET A 80 46.19 6.21 -6.53
C MET A 80 46.09 6.71 -5.08
N LEU A 81 45.84 5.84 -4.11
CA LEU A 81 45.79 6.21 -2.69
C LEU A 81 47.13 6.71 -2.18
N GLN A 82 48.21 6.02 -2.56
CA GLN A 82 49.58 6.47 -2.28
C GLN A 82 49.81 7.87 -2.84
N PHE A 83 49.32 8.15 -4.04
CA PHE A 83 49.42 9.47 -4.65
C PHE A 83 48.62 10.55 -3.92
N ILE A 84 47.35 10.30 -3.61
CA ILE A 84 46.48 11.22 -2.86
C ILE A 84 47.12 11.57 -1.52
N GLN A 85 47.70 10.57 -0.84
CA GLN A 85 48.42 10.77 0.40
C GLN A 85 49.68 11.63 0.22
N LEU A 86 50.44 11.41 -0.85
CA LEU A 86 51.60 12.25 -1.19
C LEU A 86 51.18 13.70 -1.44
N GLN A 87 50.15 13.92 -2.25
CA GLN A 87 49.62 15.24 -2.55
C GLN A 87 49.18 15.95 -1.26
N LYS A 88 48.37 15.31 -0.42
CA LYS A 88 47.96 15.84 0.90
C LYS A 88 49.16 16.14 1.80
N THR A 89 50.21 15.33 1.76
CA THR A 89 51.43 15.53 2.56
C THR A 89 52.18 16.79 2.13
N PHE A 90 52.34 16.98 0.82
CA PHE A 90 53.05 18.11 0.25
C PHE A 90 52.25 19.42 0.30
N GLU A 91 50.95 19.40 0.01
CA GLU A 91 50.04 20.55 0.10
C GLU A 91 49.96 21.08 1.55
N ASN A 92 49.79 20.18 2.52
CA ASN A 92 49.72 20.54 3.94
C ASN A 92 51.12 20.78 4.56
N ARG A 93 52.19 20.70 3.76
CA ARG A 93 53.59 20.87 4.19
C ARG A 93 53.92 20.07 5.46
N ARG A 94 53.40 18.83 5.55
CA ARG A 94 53.57 17.97 6.73
C ARG A 94 55.04 17.60 6.93
N ARG A 95 55.44 17.43 8.20
CA ARG A 95 56.76 16.93 8.56
C ARG A 95 56.73 15.41 8.58
N GLU A 96 57.57 14.78 7.77
CA GLU A 96 57.66 13.33 7.65
C GLU A 96 59.08 12.84 7.92
N LYS A 97 59.20 11.56 8.25
CA LYS A 97 60.51 10.92 8.48
C LYS A 97 61.22 10.77 7.14
N CYS A 98 62.40 11.38 7.03
CA CYS A 98 63.29 11.19 5.88
C CYS A 98 64.17 9.96 6.12
N ILE A 99 64.47 9.15 5.10
CA ILE A 99 65.36 7.97 5.24
C ILE A 99 66.72 8.35 5.86
N GLY A 100 67.26 9.49 5.45
CA GLY A 100 68.59 9.94 5.89
C GLY A 100 68.59 10.84 7.11
N CYS A 101 67.47 10.97 7.83
CA CYS A 101 67.36 11.85 9.00
C CYS A 101 66.63 11.16 10.15
N GLU A 102 67.05 11.44 11.38
CA GLU A 102 66.44 10.86 12.57
C GLU A 102 65.12 11.57 12.95
N GLU A 103 65.04 12.88 12.68
CA GLU A 103 63.88 13.72 12.99
C GLU A 103 62.87 13.81 11.83
N LYS A 104 61.60 14.11 12.18
CA LYS A 104 60.57 14.46 11.20
C LYS A 104 60.80 15.88 10.68
N LEU A 105 61.14 15.97 9.40
CA LEU A 105 61.51 17.23 8.75
C LEU A 105 60.53 17.59 7.63
N LYS A 106 60.59 18.84 7.15
CA LYS A 106 59.83 19.27 5.98
C LYS A 106 60.41 18.58 4.74
N VAL A 107 59.69 17.58 4.24
CA VAL A 107 60.10 16.79 3.09
C VAL A 107 59.80 17.53 1.79
N THR A 108 60.70 17.40 0.82
CA THR A 108 60.63 18.10 -0.47
C THR A 108 60.67 17.16 -1.66
N ALA A 109 60.86 15.86 -1.43
CA ALA A 109 60.79 14.86 -2.47
C ALA A 109 60.35 13.50 -1.92
N TYR A 110 59.93 12.62 -2.83
CA TYR A 110 59.54 11.25 -2.55
C TYR A 110 60.12 10.32 -3.62
N CYS A 111 60.67 9.16 -3.25
CA CYS A 111 61.20 8.20 -4.22
C CYS A 111 60.44 6.88 -4.19
N PHE A 112 59.93 6.46 -5.35
CA PHE A 112 59.18 5.22 -5.53
C PHE A 112 60.06 3.96 -5.47
N MET A 113 61.39 4.10 -5.60
CA MET A 113 62.36 3.00 -5.49
C MET A 113 62.97 2.83 -4.11
N CYS A 114 63.12 3.91 -3.32
CA CYS A 114 63.77 3.86 -2.00
C CYS A 114 62.84 3.36 -0.90
N LEU A 115 62.33 2.13 -1.03
CA LEU A 115 61.32 1.60 -0.09
C LEU A 115 60.13 2.54 0.09
N LYS A 116 59.79 3.35 -0.93
CA LYS A 116 58.62 4.25 -0.93
C LYS A 116 58.65 5.28 0.21
N ASN A 117 59.73 6.06 0.29
CA ASN A 117 59.97 7.02 1.39
C ASN A 117 60.20 8.47 0.94
N PHE A 118 60.08 9.37 1.91
CA PHE A 118 60.29 10.80 1.75
C PHE A 118 61.75 11.23 1.93
N PHE A 119 62.08 12.37 1.33
CA PHE A 119 63.39 12.99 1.37
C PHE A 119 63.29 14.49 1.62
N VAL A 120 64.26 15.02 2.36
CA VAL A 120 64.51 16.46 2.47
C VAL A 120 65.46 16.93 1.37
N SER A 121 65.51 18.24 1.13
CA SER A 121 66.26 18.85 0.03
C SER A 121 67.74 18.47 0.01
N SER A 122 68.38 18.39 1.18
CA SER A 122 69.80 18.01 1.29
C SER A 122 70.04 16.56 0.86
N VAL A 123 69.22 15.63 1.34
CA VAL A 123 69.33 14.19 1.04
C VAL A 123 68.98 13.91 -0.42
N ILE A 124 67.93 14.54 -0.96
CA ILE A 124 67.57 14.31 -2.36
C ILE A 124 68.62 14.86 -3.33
N ASN A 125 69.21 16.03 -3.04
CA ASN A 125 70.29 16.57 -3.87
C ASN A 125 71.52 15.64 -3.88
N PHE A 126 71.83 15.00 -2.75
CA PHE A 126 72.88 13.99 -2.69
C PHE A 126 72.54 12.76 -3.58
N ILE A 127 71.31 12.27 -3.52
CA ILE A 127 70.85 11.15 -4.37
C ILE A 127 70.88 11.53 -5.85
N LEU A 128 70.43 12.73 -6.21
CA LEU A 128 70.38 13.17 -7.61
C LEU A 128 71.77 13.46 -8.21
N THR A 129 72.79 13.77 -7.40
CA THR A 129 74.14 14.09 -7.90
C THR A 129 75.06 12.87 -8.04
N LYS A 130 74.78 11.75 -7.36
CA LYS A 130 75.67 10.58 -7.34
C LYS A 130 75.25 9.53 -8.38
N LYS A 131 76.21 9.07 -9.18
CA LYS A 131 76.01 8.03 -10.23
C LYS A 131 75.44 6.71 -9.68
N ILE A 132 75.72 6.37 -8.42
CA ILE A 132 75.21 5.15 -7.77
C ILE A 132 73.67 5.13 -7.73
N PHE A 133 73.03 6.30 -7.63
CA PHE A 133 71.58 6.45 -7.59
C PHE A 133 70.97 6.86 -8.93
N ALA A 134 71.69 6.76 -10.05
CA ALA A 134 71.19 7.16 -11.37
C ALA A 134 69.85 6.49 -11.73
N LYS A 135 69.64 5.25 -11.28
CA LYS A 135 68.37 4.54 -11.46
C LYS A 135 67.21 5.18 -10.67
N HIS A 136 67.48 5.77 -9.51
CA HIS A 136 66.46 6.35 -8.63
C HIS A 136 65.95 7.69 -9.15
N GLN A 137 66.78 8.46 -9.84
CA GLN A 137 66.47 9.81 -10.35
C GLN A 137 65.15 9.85 -11.16
N LYS A 138 64.90 8.80 -11.96
CA LYS A 138 63.69 8.70 -12.80
C LYS A 138 62.43 8.36 -12.02
N HIS A 139 62.55 8.01 -10.74
CA HIS A 139 61.47 7.57 -9.85
C HIS A 139 61.32 8.51 -8.65
N VAL A 140 61.82 9.73 -8.74
CA VAL A 140 61.68 10.78 -7.72
C VAL A 140 60.59 11.75 -8.14
N LEU A 141 59.67 12.01 -7.20
CA LEU A 141 58.68 13.08 -7.27
C LEU A 141 59.13 14.23 -6.37
N GLY A 142 59.33 15.42 -6.93
CA GLY A 142 59.66 16.62 -6.15
C GLY A 142 58.42 17.42 -5.74
N LEU A 143 58.51 18.15 -4.63
CA LEU A 143 57.49 19.11 -4.19
C LEU A 143 57.19 20.16 -5.28
N ASN A 144 58.21 20.58 -6.03
CA ASN A 144 58.05 21.52 -7.13
C ASN A 144 57.19 20.97 -8.28
N ASP A 145 57.18 19.66 -8.51
CA ASP A 145 56.35 19.03 -9.56
C ASP A 145 54.86 19.11 -9.20
N LEU A 146 54.54 19.07 -7.90
CA LEU A 146 53.21 19.23 -7.35
C LEU A 146 52.77 20.70 -7.29
N GLU A 147 53.62 21.60 -6.80
CA GLU A 147 53.32 23.04 -6.71
C GLU A 147 53.06 23.65 -8.12
N ARG A 148 53.71 23.12 -9.17
CA ARG A 148 53.48 23.51 -10.58
C ARG A 148 52.27 22.84 -11.23
N LYS A 149 51.49 22.04 -10.49
CA LYS A 149 50.39 21.20 -11.03
C LYS A 149 50.79 20.37 -12.25
N SER A 150 52.08 20.03 -12.37
CA SER A 150 52.62 19.31 -13.53
C SER A 150 52.46 17.79 -13.38
N LEU A 151 51.87 17.35 -12.28
CA LEU A 151 51.72 15.95 -11.95
C LEU A 151 50.44 15.37 -12.55
N THR A 152 50.62 14.68 -13.68
CA THR A 152 49.57 13.94 -14.39
C THR A 152 49.67 12.44 -14.10
N GLN A 153 48.62 11.68 -14.42
CA GLN A 153 48.60 10.24 -14.25
C GLN A 153 49.67 9.54 -15.12
N LYS A 154 49.93 10.07 -16.32
CA LYS A 154 51.05 9.67 -17.18
C LYS A 154 52.41 9.90 -16.53
N LYS A 155 52.60 11.03 -15.83
CA LYS A 155 53.83 11.30 -15.07
C LYS A 155 53.95 10.32 -13.90
N LEU A 156 52.86 10.03 -13.18
CA LEU A 156 52.83 9.04 -12.11
C LEU A 156 53.24 7.65 -12.61
N ALA A 157 52.66 7.18 -13.72
CA ALA A 157 53.01 5.90 -14.34
C ALA A 157 54.51 5.81 -14.67
N SER A 158 55.12 6.89 -15.16
CA SER A 158 56.55 6.94 -15.46
C SER A 158 57.46 6.88 -14.22
N LEU A 159 56.94 7.25 -13.05
CA LEU A 159 57.65 7.23 -11.77
C LEU A 159 57.57 5.86 -11.08
N MET A 160 56.68 4.98 -11.51
CA MET A 160 56.50 3.66 -10.93
C MET A 160 57.45 2.64 -11.57
N GLU A 161 57.85 1.63 -10.79
CA GLU A 161 58.60 0.50 -11.34
C GLU A 161 57.67 -0.53 -11.98
N ALA A 162 58.18 -1.23 -12.99
CA ALA A 162 57.53 -2.42 -13.53
C ALA A 162 57.30 -3.48 -12.42
N PRO A 163 56.19 -4.22 -12.46
CA PRO A 163 55.92 -5.27 -11.50
C PRO A 163 56.99 -6.36 -11.55
N ARG A 164 57.09 -7.11 -10.45
CA ARG A 164 58.00 -8.25 -10.37
C ARG A 164 57.33 -9.48 -10.99
N CYS A 165 58.15 -10.41 -11.47
CA CYS A 165 57.64 -11.67 -11.98
C CYS A 165 56.96 -12.46 -10.87
N HIS A 166 55.79 -13.02 -11.17
CA HIS A 166 55.02 -13.80 -10.22
C HIS A 166 55.78 -15.05 -9.71
N THR A 167 56.52 -15.72 -10.60
CA THR A 167 57.28 -16.94 -10.27
C THR A 167 58.68 -16.63 -9.72
N HIS A 168 59.26 -15.50 -10.13
CA HIS A 168 60.63 -15.09 -9.80
C HIS A 168 60.62 -13.68 -9.20
N PRO A 169 60.31 -13.53 -7.89
CA PRO A 169 60.14 -12.22 -7.25
C PRO A 169 61.39 -11.34 -7.26
N GLU A 170 62.56 -11.87 -7.59
CA GLU A 170 63.82 -11.15 -7.77
C GLU A 170 63.93 -10.46 -9.13
N HIS A 171 63.16 -10.90 -10.13
CA HIS A 171 63.24 -10.40 -11.50
C HIS A 171 62.07 -9.47 -11.83
N LYS A 172 62.37 -8.37 -12.53
CA LYS A 172 61.34 -7.49 -13.10
C LYS A 172 60.64 -8.21 -14.25
N ALA A 173 59.32 -8.11 -14.28
CA ALA A 173 58.54 -8.59 -15.40
C ALA A 173 58.81 -7.70 -16.63
N LYS A 174 58.93 -8.36 -17.79
CA LYS A 174 59.06 -7.68 -19.09
C LYS A 174 57.98 -8.12 -20.07
N LEU A 175 57.36 -9.27 -19.80
CA LEU A 175 56.41 -9.93 -20.68
C LEU A 175 55.15 -10.28 -19.88
N CYS A 176 54.04 -10.43 -20.58
CA CYS A 176 52.79 -10.94 -20.04
C CYS A 176 52.49 -12.32 -20.63
N CYS A 177 52.01 -13.23 -19.78
CA CYS A 177 51.47 -14.51 -20.23
C CYS A 177 49.95 -14.38 -20.41
N CYS A 178 49.49 -14.27 -21.65
CA CYS A 178 48.08 -14.12 -21.99
C CYS A 178 47.27 -15.36 -21.60
N THR A 179 47.84 -16.56 -21.80
CA THR A 179 47.23 -17.84 -21.39
C THR A 179 46.95 -17.95 -19.89
N CYS A 180 47.69 -17.21 -19.06
CA CYS A 180 47.53 -17.22 -17.60
C CYS A 180 46.86 -15.95 -17.06
N GLY A 181 46.00 -15.31 -17.85
CA GLY A 181 45.29 -14.10 -17.42
C GLY A 181 46.20 -12.88 -17.30
N ASN A 182 47.03 -12.65 -18.33
CA ASN A 182 47.97 -11.52 -18.43
C ASN A 182 48.97 -11.45 -17.26
N LEU A 183 49.42 -12.60 -16.78
CA LEU A 183 50.32 -12.68 -15.63
C LEU A 183 51.70 -12.07 -15.96
N PRO A 184 52.27 -11.20 -15.10
CA PRO A 184 53.61 -10.64 -15.28
C PRO A 184 54.70 -11.71 -15.14
N VAL A 185 55.46 -11.91 -16.20
CA VAL A 185 56.52 -12.91 -16.26
C VAL A 185 57.87 -12.33 -16.71
N CYS A 186 58.95 -12.94 -16.23
CA CYS A 186 60.30 -12.66 -16.71
C CYS A 186 60.64 -13.58 -17.90
N VAL A 187 61.73 -13.29 -18.59
CA VAL A 187 62.20 -14.11 -19.72
C VAL A 187 62.49 -15.55 -19.29
N THR A 188 62.94 -15.78 -18.05
CA THR A 188 63.19 -17.15 -17.55
C THR A 188 61.91 -18.00 -17.52
N CYS A 189 60.76 -17.39 -17.26
CA CYS A 189 59.48 -18.10 -17.24
C CYS A 189 59.08 -18.69 -18.59
N THR A 190 59.53 -18.10 -19.71
CA THR A 190 59.13 -18.52 -21.06
C THR A 190 59.71 -19.88 -21.44
N TYR A 191 60.80 -20.30 -20.79
CA TYR A 191 61.42 -21.61 -20.97
C TYR A 191 61.05 -22.60 -19.86
N GLY A 192 60.44 -22.11 -18.77
CA GLY A 192 60.05 -22.89 -17.59
C GLY A 192 58.54 -23.11 -17.52
N LYS A 193 57.91 -22.62 -16.45
CA LYS A 193 56.48 -22.85 -16.14
C LYS A 193 55.50 -22.35 -17.22
N HIS A 194 55.91 -21.41 -18.07
CA HIS A 194 55.06 -20.85 -19.14
C HIS A 194 55.57 -21.23 -20.53
N LYS A 195 56.31 -22.34 -20.65
CA LYS A 195 56.75 -22.86 -21.94
C LYS A 195 55.55 -23.28 -22.78
N GLY A 196 55.43 -22.71 -23.99
CA GLY A 196 54.34 -22.98 -24.91
C GLY A 196 53.05 -22.19 -24.64
N HIS A 197 53.05 -21.29 -23.67
CA HIS A 197 51.95 -20.33 -23.49
C HIS A 197 52.11 -19.14 -24.44
N ASP A 198 51.02 -18.41 -24.69
CA ASP A 198 51.06 -17.15 -25.41
C ASP A 198 51.71 -16.07 -24.53
N ILE A 199 52.88 -15.60 -24.96
CA ILE A 199 53.71 -14.61 -24.25
C ILE A 199 53.88 -13.40 -25.14
N GLN A 200 53.46 -12.23 -24.65
CA GLN A 200 53.51 -10.99 -25.39
C GLN A 200 54.16 -9.85 -24.60
N ASP A 201 54.58 -8.81 -25.30
CA ASP A 201 55.00 -7.55 -24.69
C ASP A 201 53.79 -6.85 -24.07
N VAL A 202 53.97 -6.27 -22.88
CA VAL A 202 52.88 -5.61 -22.14
C VAL A 202 52.25 -4.45 -22.92
N ALA A 203 53.00 -3.75 -23.78
CA ALA A 203 52.47 -2.65 -24.58
C ALA A 203 51.46 -3.15 -25.63
N ASN A 204 51.71 -4.33 -26.22
CA ASN A 204 50.79 -4.95 -27.17
C ASN A 204 49.51 -5.42 -26.46
N VAL A 205 49.65 -6.13 -25.33
CA VAL A 205 48.52 -6.58 -24.51
C VAL A 205 47.68 -5.38 -24.03
N SER A 206 48.33 -4.31 -23.57
CA SER A 206 47.68 -3.06 -23.17
C SER A 206 46.86 -2.45 -24.31
N LYS A 207 47.42 -2.40 -25.52
CA LYS A 207 46.72 -1.86 -26.69
C LYS A 207 45.48 -2.69 -27.03
N GLU A 208 45.64 -4.01 -27.15
CA GLU A 208 44.53 -4.93 -27.50
C GLU A 208 43.42 -4.91 -26.44
N GLU A 209 43.77 -4.95 -25.16
CA GLU A 209 42.77 -4.92 -24.07
C GLU A 209 42.06 -3.55 -23.98
N ARG A 210 42.78 -2.43 -24.22
CA ARG A 210 42.16 -1.10 -24.30
C ARG A 210 41.12 -1.03 -25.41
N GLU A 211 41.45 -1.49 -26.61
CA GLU A 211 40.53 -1.50 -27.75
C GLU A 211 39.28 -2.33 -27.46
N ARG A 212 39.45 -3.52 -26.86
CA ARG A 212 38.32 -4.38 -26.43
C ARG A 212 37.44 -3.71 -25.38
N LEU A 213 38.04 -3.12 -24.34
CA LEU A 213 37.31 -2.47 -23.27
C LEU A 213 36.55 -1.23 -23.77
N GLN A 214 37.16 -0.42 -24.63
CA GLN A 214 36.51 0.76 -25.20
C GLN A 214 35.26 0.40 -25.98
N LYS A 215 35.35 -0.60 -26.88
CA LYS A 215 34.19 -1.10 -27.62
C LYS A 215 33.08 -1.58 -26.69
N ARG A 216 33.43 -2.33 -25.64
CA ARG A 216 32.46 -2.81 -24.65
C ARG A 216 31.83 -1.65 -23.87
N LEU A 217 32.61 -0.64 -23.49
CA LEU A 217 32.10 0.52 -22.76
C LEU A 217 31.08 1.32 -23.60
N GLU A 218 31.33 1.48 -24.90
CA GLU A 218 30.37 2.11 -25.83
C GLU A 218 29.03 1.36 -25.88
N GLU A 219 29.06 0.02 -25.88
CA GLU A 219 27.85 -0.81 -25.80
C GLU A 219 27.11 -0.63 -24.47
N LEU A 220 27.84 -0.68 -23.35
CA LEU A 220 27.30 -0.56 -22.00
C LEU A 220 26.67 0.82 -21.75
N VAL A 221 27.26 1.90 -22.28
CA VAL A 221 26.71 3.27 -22.16
C VAL A 221 25.32 3.34 -22.79
N LYS A 222 25.15 2.80 -24.00
CA LYS A 222 23.84 2.76 -24.67
C LYS A 222 22.81 1.97 -23.85
N GLN A 223 23.21 0.82 -23.32
CA GLN A 223 22.32 -0.01 -22.49
C GLN A 223 21.96 0.66 -21.17
N LYS A 224 22.91 1.34 -20.52
CA LYS A 224 22.65 2.14 -19.33
C LYS A 224 21.60 3.21 -19.60
N GLU A 225 21.70 3.93 -20.72
CA GLU A 225 20.71 4.95 -21.11
C GLU A 225 19.32 4.34 -21.28
N ASN A 226 19.21 3.15 -21.87
CA ASN A 226 17.96 2.44 -21.99
C ASN A 226 17.36 2.09 -20.62
N VAL A 227 18.14 1.46 -19.72
CA VAL A 227 17.67 1.11 -18.37
C VAL A 227 17.30 2.36 -17.56
N ALA A 228 18.08 3.44 -17.66
CA ALA A 228 17.76 4.71 -17.00
C ALA A 228 16.47 5.34 -17.56
N SER A 229 16.21 5.19 -18.86
CA SER A 229 14.95 5.63 -19.48
C SER A 229 13.75 4.86 -18.93
N LEU A 230 13.89 3.56 -18.64
CA LEU A 230 12.86 2.77 -17.98
C LEU A 230 12.56 3.28 -16.59
N THR A 231 13.59 3.54 -15.77
CA THR A 231 13.41 4.11 -14.44
C THR A 231 12.60 5.41 -14.49
N ASN A 232 12.89 6.28 -15.46
CA ASN A 232 12.14 7.52 -15.67
C ASN A 232 10.67 7.27 -16.07
N LYS A 233 10.42 6.31 -16.96
CA LYS A 233 9.06 5.90 -17.35
C LYS A 233 8.28 5.34 -16.15
N ILE A 234 8.87 4.46 -15.35
CA ILE A 234 8.26 3.88 -14.13
C ILE A 234 7.90 4.99 -13.14
N ASN A 235 8.82 5.93 -12.89
CA ASN A 235 8.58 7.05 -11.99
C ASN A 235 7.43 7.95 -12.49
N LYS A 236 7.31 8.14 -13.80
CA LYS A 236 6.21 8.89 -14.41
C LYS A 236 4.86 8.18 -14.20
N VAL A 237 4.79 6.87 -14.42
CA VAL A 237 3.59 6.06 -14.17
C VAL A 237 3.18 6.12 -12.70
N ASN A 238 4.14 6.05 -11.77
CA ASN A 238 3.87 6.18 -10.34
C ASN A 238 3.28 7.55 -9.98
N ALA A 239 3.79 8.63 -10.59
CA ALA A 239 3.24 9.96 -10.40
C ALA A 239 1.81 10.08 -10.96
N GLU A 240 1.56 9.53 -12.15
CA GLU A 240 0.24 9.51 -12.79
C GLU A 240 -0.77 8.69 -11.98
N LEU A 241 -0.40 7.50 -11.51
CA LEU A 241 -1.22 6.65 -10.64
C LEU A 241 -1.62 7.40 -9.36
N THR A 242 -0.65 8.04 -8.71
CA THR A 242 -0.90 8.85 -7.50
C THR A 242 -1.88 10.00 -7.77
N SER A 243 -1.74 10.66 -8.93
CA SER A 243 -2.64 11.73 -9.36
C SER A 243 -4.07 11.23 -9.60
N ILE A 244 -4.23 10.10 -10.31
CA ILE A 244 -5.54 9.50 -10.62
C ILE A 244 -6.28 9.08 -9.35
N VAL A 245 -5.57 8.46 -8.40
CA VAL A 245 -6.17 8.06 -7.12
C VAL A 245 -6.60 9.30 -6.33
N ALA A 246 -5.75 10.33 -6.25
CA ALA A 246 -6.08 11.58 -5.56
C ALA A 246 -7.27 12.33 -6.19
N ASP A 247 -7.39 12.33 -7.51
CA ASP A 247 -8.54 12.89 -8.23
C ASP A 247 -9.82 12.09 -7.95
N THR A 248 -9.72 10.75 -7.95
CA THR A 248 -10.85 9.86 -7.67
C THR A 248 -11.34 10.03 -6.24
N GLN A 249 -10.45 9.99 -5.24
CA GLN A 249 -10.79 10.25 -3.84
C GLN A 249 -11.43 11.63 -3.64
N ARG A 250 -10.95 12.67 -4.33
CA ARG A 250 -11.55 14.01 -4.30
C ARG A 250 -12.98 14.04 -4.85
N LYS A 251 -13.21 13.44 -6.02
CA LYS A 251 -14.55 13.37 -6.64
C LYS A 251 -15.54 12.68 -5.71
N TRP A 252 -15.15 11.54 -5.15
CA TRP A 252 -15.98 10.75 -4.23
C TRP A 252 -16.25 11.49 -2.90
N LYS A 253 -15.22 12.10 -2.31
CA LYS A 253 -15.38 12.91 -1.08
C LYS A 253 -16.37 14.05 -1.30
N THR A 254 -16.30 14.74 -2.44
CA THR A 254 -17.22 15.82 -2.77
C THR A 254 -18.66 15.32 -2.91
N GLN A 255 -18.87 14.17 -3.55
CA GLN A 255 -20.20 13.54 -3.66
C GLN A 255 -20.74 13.11 -2.28
N TYR A 256 -19.91 12.51 -1.43
CA TYR A 256 -20.28 12.12 -0.06
C TYR A 256 -20.66 13.33 0.80
N GLU A 257 -19.88 14.41 0.74
CA GLU A 257 -20.16 15.64 1.46
C GLU A 257 -21.50 16.28 1.01
N ASP A 258 -21.78 16.25 -0.29
CA ASP A 258 -23.05 16.75 -0.83
C ASP A 258 -24.25 15.92 -0.36
N GLN A 259 -24.17 14.58 -0.38
CA GLN A 259 -25.22 13.70 0.12
C GLN A 259 -25.43 13.87 1.63
N THR A 260 -24.35 13.92 2.40
CA THR A 260 -24.39 14.17 3.84
C THR A 260 -25.03 15.52 4.16
N ARG A 261 -24.72 16.55 3.38
CA ARG A 261 -25.34 17.88 3.51
C ARG A 261 -26.84 17.83 3.23
N LYS A 262 -27.27 17.13 2.17
CA LYS A 262 -28.70 16.93 1.85
C LYS A 262 -29.43 16.24 3.00
N LEU A 263 -28.86 15.15 3.55
CA LEU A 263 -29.43 14.42 4.69
C LEU A 263 -29.51 15.28 5.96
N LYS A 264 -28.45 16.01 6.31
CA LYS A 264 -28.46 16.96 7.44
C LYS A 264 -29.53 18.03 7.29
N ASN A 265 -29.73 18.55 6.08
CA ASN A 265 -30.78 19.53 5.79
C ASN A 265 -32.19 18.91 5.92
N LYS A 266 -32.39 17.67 5.46
CA LYS A 266 -33.63 16.92 5.68
C LYS A 266 -33.90 16.71 7.19
N LYS A 267 -32.91 16.25 7.97
CA LYS A 267 -33.02 16.08 9.44
C LYS A 267 -33.43 17.39 10.12
N LYS A 268 -32.79 18.51 9.77
CA LYS A 268 -33.16 19.85 10.27
C LYS A 268 -34.57 20.30 9.86
N LYS A 269 -35.07 19.89 8.70
CA LYS A 269 -36.43 20.23 8.24
C LYS A 269 -37.47 19.46 9.06
N VAL A 270 -37.30 18.16 9.21
CA VAL A 270 -38.18 17.30 10.02
C VAL A 270 -38.24 17.80 11.48
N LYS A 271 -37.08 18.16 12.06
CA LYS A 271 -37.04 18.71 13.43
C LYS A 271 -37.82 20.01 13.58
N ARG A 272 -37.76 20.88 12.58
CA ARG A 272 -38.51 22.15 12.55
C ARG A 272 -40.01 21.91 12.41
N GLU A 273 -40.42 20.96 11.58
CA GLU A 273 -41.83 20.57 11.42
C GLU A 273 -42.40 19.99 12.71
N PHE A 274 -41.63 19.13 13.41
CA PHE A 274 -42.01 18.61 14.72
C PHE A 274 -42.23 19.70 15.75
N ASN A 275 -41.27 20.62 15.89
CA ASN A 275 -41.38 21.71 16.86
C ASN A 275 -42.60 22.59 16.58
N ARG A 276 -42.91 22.87 15.31
CA ARG A 276 -44.14 23.60 14.93
C ARG A 276 -45.40 22.83 15.30
N PHE A 277 -45.45 21.54 14.99
CA PHE A 277 -46.60 20.70 15.32
C PHE A 277 -46.83 20.64 16.84
N LYS A 278 -45.75 20.52 17.63
CA LYS A 278 -45.80 20.55 19.09
C LYS A 278 -46.42 21.86 19.61
N THR A 279 -45.99 23.01 19.10
CA THR A 279 -46.53 24.31 19.52
C THR A 279 -48.03 24.44 19.20
N VAL A 280 -48.47 23.98 18.03
CA VAL A 280 -49.89 24.00 17.64
C VAL A 280 -50.74 23.11 18.54
N LEU A 281 -50.25 21.93 18.93
CA LEU A 281 -50.92 21.05 19.89
C LEU A 281 -51.03 21.68 21.28
N GLU A 282 -49.93 22.25 21.81
CA GLU A 282 -49.91 22.92 23.11
C GLU A 282 -50.88 24.12 23.15
N GLU A 283 -50.99 24.88 22.06
CA GLU A 283 -51.97 25.98 21.95
C GLU A 283 -53.41 25.47 21.89
N ARG A 284 -53.68 24.40 21.14
CA ARG A 284 -55.01 23.81 21.02
C ARG A 284 -55.50 23.23 22.35
N SER A 285 -54.67 22.42 23.02
CA SER A 285 -55.01 21.90 24.35
C SER A 285 -55.25 23.01 25.37
N ARG A 286 -54.52 24.13 25.29
CA ARG A 286 -54.75 25.28 26.17
C ARG A 286 -56.08 25.98 25.90
N LYS A 287 -56.51 26.08 24.64
CA LYS A 287 -57.82 26.64 24.27
C LYS A 287 -58.96 25.74 24.72
N GLU A 288 -58.86 24.43 24.44
CA GLU A 288 -59.85 23.43 24.87
C GLU A 288 -59.96 23.39 26.40
N LEU A 289 -58.85 23.53 27.14
CA LEU A 289 -58.87 23.64 28.60
C LEU A 289 -59.66 24.86 29.08
N LYS A 290 -59.45 26.04 28.46
CA LYS A 290 -60.15 27.28 28.82
C LYS A 290 -61.63 27.27 28.46
N GLU A 291 -61.99 26.68 27.32
CA GLU A 291 -63.38 26.51 26.89
C GLU A 291 -64.11 25.54 27.83
N LEU A 292 -63.45 24.45 28.22
CA LEU A 292 -63.99 23.49 29.19
C LEU A 292 -64.09 24.08 30.60
N GLU A 293 -63.13 24.92 31.04
CA GLU A 293 -63.21 25.69 32.29
C GLU A 293 -64.40 26.64 32.29
N SER A 294 -64.63 27.38 31.19
CA SER A 294 -65.78 28.28 31.04
C SER A 294 -67.12 27.53 30.99
N GLU A 295 -67.19 26.37 30.33
CA GLU A 295 -68.37 25.49 30.39
C GLU A 295 -68.54 24.84 31.77
N MET A 296 -67.45 24.52 32.46
CA MET A 296 -67.47 23.99 33.83
C MET A 296 -68.00 25.04 34.79
N GLU A 297 -67.61 26.30 34.70
CA GLU A 297 -68.14 27.36 35.58
C GLU A 297 -69.68 27.49 35.46
N GLU A 298 -70.24 27.32 34.25
CA GLU A 298 -71.69 27.34 34.04
C GLU A 298 -72.38 26.04 34.53
N LYS A 299 -71.72 24.88 34.39
CA LYS A 299 -72.26 23.56 34.80
C LYS A 299 -72.04 23.23 36.30
N ILE A 300 -71.01 23.79 36.96
CA ILE A 300 -70.67 23.67 38.40
C ILE A 300 -71.79 24.23 39.29
N ARG A 301 -72.64 25.11 38.76
CA ARG A 301 -73.84 25.58 39.43
C ARG A 301 -74.88 24.47 39.69
N LYS A 302 -74.79 23.31 39.02
CA LYS A 302 -75.83 22.27 39.08
C LYS A 302 -75.43 20.88 39.57
N ILE A 303 -74.16 20.46 39.54
CA ILE A 303 -73.80 19.06 39.81
C ILE A 303 -72.45 19.00 40.55
N ARG A 304 -72.46 19.12 41.89
CA ARG A 304 -71.31 18.79 42.74
C ARG A 304 -71.49 17.37 43.26
N GLU A 305 -70.71 16.43 42.74
CA GLU A 305 -70.04 15.33 43.49
C GLU A 305 -69.58 14.15 42.59
N ASP A 306 -70.03 14.01 41.34
CA ASP A 306 -69.68 12.84 40.49
C ASP A 306 -68.46 13.01 39.55
N TYR A 307 -67.80 14.18 39.51
CA TYR A 307 -66.91 14.55 38.41
C TYR A 307 -65.41 14.17 38.53
N ASP A 308 -64.93 13.67 39.67
CA ASP A 308 -63.50 13.37 39.87
C ASP A 308 -62.98 12.16 39.06
N ARG A 309 -63.86 11.34 38.48
CA ARG A 309 -63.48 10.24 37.58
C ARG A 309 -63.27 10.66 36.12
N MET A 310 -63.83 11.78 35.70
CA MET A 310 -63.89 12.17 34.28
C MET A 310 -62.64 12.96 33.83
N ILE A 311 -61.95 13.64 34.77
CA ILE A 311 -60.74 14.44 34.51
C ILE A 311 -59.54 13.58 34.07
N LYS A 312 -59.43 12.32 34.55
CA LYS A 312 -58.36 11.40 34.12
C LYS A 312 -58.51 10.92 32.67
N MET A 313 -59.67 11.08 32.05
CA MET A 313 -59.96 10.60 30.70
C MET A 313 -59.54 11.59 29.60
N ILE A 314 -59.47 12.90 29.89
CA ILE A 314 -59.16 13.95 28.91
C ILE A 314 -57.64 14.17 28.72
N ILE A 315 -56.82 13.87 29.73
CA ILE A 315 -55.34 13.91 29.62
C ILE A 315 -54.80 12.78 28.72
N TRP A 316 -55.62 11.76 28.41
CA TRP A 316 -55.22 10.58 27.64
C TRP A 316 -55.26 10.82 26.11
N ASP A 317 -56.16 11.66 25.59
CA ASP A 317 -56.34 11.82 24.14
C ASP A 317 -55.33 12.78 23.46
N SER A 318 -54.64 13.63 24.24
CA SER A 318 -53.59 14.53 23.75
C SER A 318 -52.19 13.91 23.80
N LYS A 319 -51.94 13.03 24.79
CA LYS A 319 -50.65 12.34 24.98
C LYS A 319 -50.45 11.18 24.01
N GLU A 320 -51.53 10.46 23.66
CA GLU A 320 -51.49 9.36 22.70
C GLU A 320 -51.18 9.82 21.26
N LYS A 321 -51.64 11.02 20.87
CA LYS A 321 -51.31 11.68 19.59
C LYS A 321 -49.89 12.26 19.56
N GLU A 322 -49.38 12.74 20.70
CA GLU A 322 -48.00 13.21 20.83
C GLU A 322 -47.01 12.03 20.78
N ASP A 323 -47.30 10.93 21.48
CA ASP A 323 -46.43 9.74 21.52
C ASP A 323 -46.43 8.96 20.19
N THR A 324 -47.55 8.88 19.46
CA THR A 324 -47.54 8.31 18.09
C THR A 324 -46.70 9.14 17.13
N LYS A 325 -46.85 10.48 17.14
CA LYS A 325 -46.05 11.37 16.27
C LYS A 325 -44.57 11.39 16.67
N ARG A 326 -44.28 11.33 17.97
CA ARG A 326 -42.91 11.27 18.51
C ARG A 326 -42.23 9.96 18.14
N ASN A 327 -42.92 8.83 18.23
CA ASN A 327 -42.40 7.54 17.78
C ASN A 327 -42.19 7.50 16.26
N GLU A 328 -43.07 8.10 15.45
CA GLU A 328 -42.85 8.28 14.00
C GLU A 328 -41.57 9.09 13.71
N ILE A 329 -41.27 10.13 14.49
CA ILE A 329 -40.09 10.99 14.28
C ILE A 329 -38.81 10.36 14.82
N VAL A 330 -38.87 9.68 15.96
CA VAL A 330 -37.74 8.91 16.49
C VAL A 330 -37.37 7.79 15.52
N ASN A 331 -38.36 7.09 14.96
CA ASN A 331 -38.12 6.09 13.91
C ASN A 331 -37.56 6.71 12.63
N ARG A 332 -37.96 7.94 12.26
CA ARG A 332 -37.33 8.69 11.14
C ARG A 332 -35.90 9.11 11.43
N GLU A 333 -35.59 9.60 12.64
CA GLU A 333 -34.22 9.94 13.03
C GLU A 333 -33.33 8.68 13.05
N LEU A 334 -33.83 7.55 13.56
CA LEU A 334 -33.11 6.26 13.56
C LEU A 334 -32.82 5.73 12.16
N ARG A 335 -33.79 5.76 11.23
CA ARG A 335 -33.56 5.35 9.82
C ARG A 335 -32.55 6.24 9.10
N ILE A 336 -32.56 7.55 9.37
CA ILE A 336 -31.57 8.50 8.84
C ILE A 336 -30.18 8.18 9.43
N ASP A 337 -30.10 7.89 10.72
CA ASP A 337 -28.83 7.57 11.37
C ASP A 337 -28.30 6.19 10.91
N GLU A 338 -29.17 5.19 10.67
CA GLU A 338 -28.80 3.90 10.07
C GLU A 338 -28.29 4.03 8.63
N THR A 339 -28.93 4.85 7.80
CA THR A 339 -28.47 5.11 6.42
C THR A 339 -27.15 5.88 6.41
N MET A 340 -26.95 6.84 7.33
CA MET A 340 -25.65 7.49 7.52
C MET A 340 -24.56 6.47 7.91
N ASN A 341 -24.84 5.59 8.87
CA ASN A 341 -23.88 4.55 9.29
C ASN A 341 -23.55 3.56 8.16
N LYS A 342 -24.53 3.19 7.33
CA LYS A 342 -24.30 2.34 6.14
C LYS A 342 -23.43 3.04 5.10
N LEU A 343 -23.67 4.33 4.84
CA LEU A 343 -22.84 5.13 3.94
C LEU A 343 -21.40 5.24 4.45
N ASP A 344 -21.23 5.48 5.76
CA ASP A 344 -19.92 5.58 6.40
C ASP A 344 -19.15 4.25 6.34
N ALA A 345 -19.84 3.13 6.56
CA ALA A 345 -19.25 1.80 6.42
C ALA A 345 -18.79 1.52 4.97
N GLN A 346 -19.65 1.80 3.98
CA GLN A 346 -19.31 1.63 2.55
C GLN A 346 -18.15 2.53 2.12
N MET A 347 -18.10 3.77 2.63
CA MET A 347 -17.01 4.70 2.35
C MET A 347 -15.68 4.20 2.93
N ASN A 348 -15.70 3.74 4.19
CA ASN A 348 -14.50 3.23 4.85
C ASN A 348 -13.98 1.95 4.18
N GLU A 349 -14.88 1.04 3.83
CA GLU A 349 -14.52 -0.21 3.14
C GLU A 349 -13.92 0.06 1.76
N ARG A 350 -14.54 0.94 0.96
CA ARG A 350 -14.01 1.31 -0.37
C ARG A 350 -12.68 2.06 -0.31
N ASN A 351 -12.52 3.01 0.61
CA ASN A 351 -11.25 3.71 0.79
C ASN A 351 -10.14 2.73 1.16
N LYS A 352 -10.43 1.77 2.05
CA LYS A 352 -9.50 0.72 2.42
C LYS A 352 -9.09 -0.13 1.21
N THR A 353 -10.04 -0.59 0.39
CA THR A 353 -9.73 -1.38 -0.82
C THR A 353 -8.90 -0.60 -1.84
N ILE A 354 -9.22 0.68 -2.07
CA ILE A 354 -8.46 1.55 -2.98
C ILE A 354 -7.04 1.77 -2.47
N ASP A 355 -6.87 2.05 -1.17
CA ASP A 355 -5.56 2.25 -0.56
C ASP A 355 -4.72 0.96 -0.60
N GLU A 356 -5.33 -0.21 -0.35
CA GLU A 356 -4.65 -1.51 -0.42
C GLU A 356 -4.17 -1.83 -1.83
N GLN A 357 -5.02 -1.62 -2.85
CA GLN A 357 -4.67 -1.81 -4.26
C GLN A 357 -3.60 -0.81 -4.72
N GLN A 358 -3.69 0.46 -4.32
CA GLN A 358 -2.68 1.47 -4.62
C GLN A 358 -1.34 1.09 -3.99
N GLN A 359 -1.33 0.71 -2.71
CA GLN A 359 -0.09 0.32 -2.04
C GLN A 359 0.52 -0.94 -2.65
N GLN A 360 -0.29 -1.90 -3.08
CA GLN A 360 0.21 -3.08 -3.77
C GLN A 360 0.90 -2.71 -5.09
N LYS A 361 0.23 -1.95 -5.96
CA LYS A 361 0.82 -1.50 -7.23
C LYS A 361 2.07 -0.64 -7.02
N LEU A 362 2.05 0.25 -6.03
CA LEU A 362 3.21 1.08 -5.71
C LEU A 362 4.40 0.25 -5.20
N ARG A 363 4.17 -0.82 -4.43
CA ARG A 363 5.24 -1.75 -4.02
C ARG A 363 5.83 -2.49 -5.21
N GLU A 364 5.00 -2.99 -6.12
CA GLU A 364 5.44 -3.69 -7.32
C GLU A 364 6.28 -2.79 -8.23
N THR A 365 5.82 -1.56 -8.48
CA THR A 365 6.59 -0.58 -9.28
C THR A 365 7.83 -0.06 -8.59
N GLN A 366 7.81 0.09 -7.26
CA GLN A 366 9.00 0.46 -6.49
C GLN A 366 10.07 -0.63 -6.54
N ASN A 367 9.69 -1.90 -6.41
CA ASN A 367 10.62 -3.03 -6.52
C ASN A 367 11.29 -3.06 -7.91
N LEU A 368 10.52 -2.82 -8.98
CA LEU A 368 11.05 -2.70 -10.34
C LEU A 368 12.00 -1.51 -10.49
N SER A 369 11.63 -0.35 -9.95
CA SER A 369 12.48 0.85 -9.94
C SER A 369 13.80 0.61 -9.20
N ASP A 370 13.74 -0.04 -8.03
CA ASP A 370 14.92 -0.37 -7.23
C ASP A 370 15.84 -1.36 -7.95
N LEU A 371 15.26 -2.34 -8.65
CA LEU A 371 16.02 -3.28 -9.49
C LEU A 371 16.71 -2.56 -10.65
N CYS A 372 16.01 -1.70 -11.39
CA CYS A 372 16.60 -0.88 -12.44
C CYS A 372 17.73 0.02 -11.91
N ASN A 373 17.54 0.64 -10.75
CA ASN A 373 18.56 1.46 -10.11
C ASN A 373 19.79 0.65 -9.69
N GLN A 374 19.60 -0.57 -9.19
CA GLN A 374 20.73 -1.48 -8.92
C GLN A 374 21.53 -1.77 -10.18
N TRP A 375 20.87 -2.02 -11.32
CA TRP A 375 21.53 -2.22 -12.60
C TRP A 375 22.30 -0.97 -13.06
N VAL A 376 21.69 0.22 -12.99
CA VAL A 376 22.35 1.50 -13.31
C VAL A 376 23.61 1.67 -12.46
N ASN A 377 23.55 1.40 -11.16
CA ASN A 377 24.70 1.49 -10.27
C ASN A 377 25.81 0.50 -10.64
N LYS A 378 25.47 -0.72 -11.08
CA LYS A 378 26.47 -1.69 -11.59
C LYS A 378 27.16 -1.17 -12.85
N PHE A 379 26.42 -0.59 -13.80
CA PHE A 379 27.00 0.05 -14.99
C PHE A 379 27.92 1.22 -14.62
N GLU A 380 27.52 2.06 -13.67
CA GLU A 380 28.34 3.19 -13.20
C GLU A 380 29.61 2.74 -12.52
N ASN A 381 29.56 1.69 -11.69
CA ASN A 381 30.74 1.14 -11.05
C ASN A 381 31.75 0.65 -12.11
N VAL A 382 31.31 -0.15 -13.09
CA VAL A 382 32.16 -0.62 -14.20
C VAL A 382 32.73 0.56 -14.98
N SER A 383 31.89 1.53 -15.36
CA SER A 383 32.30 2.69 -16.16
C SER A 383 33.33 3.56 -15.44
N THR A 384 33.11 3.84 -14.15
CA THR A 384 34.02 4.68 -13.34
C THR A 384 35.38 4.02 -13.19
N ILE A 385 35.41 2.70 -12.91
CA ILE A 385 36.65 1.93 -12.80
C ILE A 385 37.37 1.85 -14.15
N ALA A 386 36.63 1.59 -15.23
CA ALA A 386 37.16 1.55 -16.59
C ALA A 386 37.83 2.87 -16.98
N SER A 387 37.14 4.01 -16.77
CA SER A 387 37.70 5.34 -17.03
C SER A 387 38.98 5.59 -16.23
N SER A 388 38.96 5.30 -14.93
CA SER A 388 40.13 5.46 -14.06
C SER A 388 41.36 4.65 -14.52
N VAL A 389 41.13 3.42 -15.01
CA VAL A 389 42.17 2.55 -15.55
C VAL A 389 42.66 3.06 -16.91
N LEU A 390 41.76 3.47 -17.81
CA LEU A 390 42.11 3.98 -19.13
C LEU A 390 42.96 5.27 -19.05
N GLU A 391 42.63 6.17 -18.13
CA GLU A 391 43.38 7.39 -17.86
C GLU A 391 44.76 7.13 -17.23
N SER A 392 44.99 5.92 -16.69
CA SER A 392 46.27 5.55 -16.08
C SER A 392 47.48 5.67 -17.01
N HIS A 393 47.24 5.48 -18.31
CA HIS A 393 48.27 5.38 -19.35
C HIS A 393 49.43 4.44 -18.96
N ASN A 394 49.14 3.42 -18.16
CA ASN A 394 50.11 2.46 -17.66
C ASN A 394 49.80 1.07 -18.23
N HIS A 395 50.70 0.58 -19.08
CA HIS A 395 50.52 -0.71 -19.75
C HIS A 395 50.32 -1.89 -18.77
N TRP A 396 50.98 -1.87 -17.61
CA TRP A 396 50.79 -2.91 -16.60
C TRP A 396 49.46 -2.80 -15.88
N THR A 397 48.99 -1.59 -15.62
CA THR A 397 47.64 -1.37 -15.07
C THR A 397 46.59 -1.88 -16.03
N ASP A 398 46.72 -1.58 -17.33
CA ASP A 398 45.80 -2.05 -18.37
C ASP A 398 45.77 -3.58 -18.42
N ALA A 399 46.95 -4.21 -18.59
CA ALA A 399 47.07 -5.65 -18.73
C ALA A 399 46.53 -6.41 -17.52
N GLN A 400 46.65 -5.84 -16.31
CA GLN A 400 46.17 -6.48 -15.10
C GLN A 400 44.71 -6.17 -14.78
N CYS A 401 44.21 -4.96 -14.99
CA CYS A 401 42.90 -4.55 -14.49
C CYS A 401 41.79 -4.74 -15.52
N ILE A 402 42.07 -4.51 -16.81
CA ILE A 402 41.06 -4.59 -17.87
C ILE A 402 40.40 -5.97 -17.97
N PRO A 403 41.12 -7.10 -17.86
CA PRO A 403 40.47 -8.42 -17.91
C PRO A 403 39.40 -8.62 -16.83
N ASP A 404 39.64 -8.13 -15.61
CA ASP A 404 38.66 -8.23 -14.52
C ASP A 404 37.43 -7.35 -14.80
N ILE A 405 37.66 -6.14 -15.32
CA ILE A 405 36.59 -5.20 -15.68
C ILE A 405 35.71 -5.81 -16.76
N ARG A 406 36.34 -6.42 -17.78
CA ARG A 406 35.65 -7.13 -18.85
C ARG A 406 34.84 -8.30 -18.32
N ALA A 407 35.46 -9.17 -17.52
CA ALA A 407 34.78 -10.33 -16.92
C ALA A 407 33.56 -9.93 -16.06
N ALA A 408 33.63 -8.80 -15.35
CA ALA A 408 32.49 -8.27 -14.60
C ALA A 408 31.42 -7.65 -15.50
N SER A 409 31.79 -7.14 -16.68
CA SER A 409 30.90 -6.43 -17.60
C SER A 409 30.23 -7.30 -18.66
N GLU A 410 30.85 -8.41 -19.02
CA GLU A 410 30.33 -9.37 -20.00
C GLU A 410 28.96 -9.94 -19.61
N PRO A 411 28.74 -10.44 -18.37
CA PRO A 411 27.46 -11.04 -17.99
C PRO A 411 26.36 -10.01 -17.68
N LEU A 412 26.67 -8.72 -17.49
CA LEU A 412 25.69 -7.71 -17.04
C LEU A 412 24.43 -7.67 -17.93
N VAL A 413 24.60 -7.79 -19.24
CA VAL A 413 23.49 -7.73 -20.19
C VAL A 413 22.61 -8.97 -20.09
N GLU A 414 23.25 -10.14 -20.04
CA GLU A 414 22.55 -11.43 -19.92
C GLU A 414 21.82 -11.53 -18.58
N ASP A 415 22.41 -11.03 -17.51
CA ASP A 415 21.79 -11.05 -16.19
C ASP A 415 20.61 -10.08 -16.10
N ILE A 416 20.66 -8.92 -16.75
CA ILE A 416 19.48 -8.05 -16.90
C ILE A 416 18.39 -8.78 -17.69
N MET A 417 18.73 -9.44 -18.80
CA MET A 417 17.73 -10.17 -19.59
C MET A 417 17.11 -11.35 -18.84
N LYS A 418 17.82 -11.97 -17.89
CA LYS A 418 17.24 -13.00 -17.00
C LYS A 418 16.24 -12.42 -16.00
N ASP A 419 16.52 -11.24 -15.48
CA ASP A 419 15.62 -10.54 -14.55
C ASP A 419 14.38 -9.98 -15.27
N PHE A 420 14.46 -9.77 -16.58
CA PHE A 420 13.36 -9.32 -17.43
C PHE A 420 13.14 -10.27 -18.63
N PRO A 421 12.66 -11.50 -18.42
CA PRO A 421 12.52 -12.50 -19.48
C PRO A 421 11.47 -12.13 -20.55
N GLU A 422 10.58 -11.19 -20.22
CA GLU A 422 9.55 -10.64 -21.13
C GLU A 422 10.13 -9.62 -22.12
N ILE A 423 11.38 -9.17 -21.92
CA ILE A 423 12.04 -8.16 -22.75
C ILE A 423 12.99 -8.84 -23.73
N GLU A 424 12.61 -8.90 -25.01
CA GLU A 424 13.46 -9.48 -26.08
C GLU A 424 14.70 -8.64 -26.37
N SER A 425 14.61 -7.31 -26.19
CA SER A 425 15.74 -6.39 -26.33
C SER A 425 15.60 -5.17 -25.42
N LEU A 426 16.71 -4.77 -24.78
CA LEU A 426 16.78 -3.52 -24.01
C LEU A 426 16.57 -2.26 -24.88
N SER A 427 16.65 -2.37 -26.21
CA SER A 427 16.35 -1.26 -27.13
C SER A 427 14.84 -1.04 -27.34
N ASP A 428 14.02 -2.06 -27.08
CA ASP A 428 12.64 -2.14 -27.60
C ASP A 428 11.59 -2.11 -26.49
N ILE A 429 11.97 -1.77 -25.26
CA ILE A 429 11.06 -1.78 -24.12
C ILE A 429 10.01 -0.68 -24.27
N THR A 430 8.80 -1.10 -24.65
CA THR A 430 7.63 -0.24 -24.72
C THR A 430 6.83 -0.31 -23.43
N MET A 431 5.92 0.64 -23.25
CA MET A 431 4.97 0.62 -22.13
C MET A 431 3.99 -0.57 -22.20
N ASP A 432 3.81 -1.13 -23.40
CA ASP A 432 2.87 -2.22 -23.68
C ASP A 432 3.44 -3.59 -23.25
N ASP A 433 4.76 -3.72 -23.10
CA ASP A 433 5.45 -4.94 -22.67
C ASP A 433 5.40 -5.14 -21.14
N LEU A 434 4.78 -4.22 -20.40
CA LEU A 434 4.59 -4.30 -18.94
C LEU A 434 3.09 -4.35 -18.60
N PRO A 435 2.38 -5.45 -18.90
CA PRO A 435 0.93 -5.58 -18.67
C PRO A 435 0.51 -5.43 -17.20
N MET A 436 1.45 -5.60 -16.25
CA MET A 436 1.28 -5.30 -14.82
C MET A 436 0.99 -3.81 -14.56
N LEU A 437 1.36 -2.91 -15.49
CA LEU A 437 1.10 -1.47 -15.43
C LEU A 437 -0.22 -1.07 -16.08
N CYS A 438 -0.95 -1.99 -16.72
CA CYS A 438 -2.30 -1.72 -17.20
C CYS A 438 -3.20 -1.40 -16.00
N ILE A 439 -3.60 -0.14 -15.92
CA ILE A 439 -4.59 0.30 -14.97
C ILE A 439 -5.95 -0.13 -15.52
N ASP A 440 -6.37 -1.35 -15.19
CA ASP A 440 -7.79 -1.67 -15.10
C ASP A 440 -8.34 -0.83 -13.93
N ILE A 441 -8.58 0.47 -14.19
CA ILE A 441 -9.60 1.18 -13.43
C ILE A 441 -10.85 0.39 -13.75
N VAL A 442 -11.35 -0.35 -12.75
CA VAL A 442 -12.71 -0.89 -12.78
C VAL A 442 -13.57 0.25 -13.29
N ASN A 443 -14.04 0.09 -14.53
CA ASN A 443 -14.94 1.03 -15.16
C ASN A 443 -16.16 1.04 -14.25
N ILE A 444 -16.29 2.07 -13.42
CA ILE A 444 -17.52 2.28 -12.66
C ILE A 444 -18.50 2.91 -13.66
N SER A 445 -18.87 2.13 -14.67
CA SER A 445 -20.11 2.36 -15.39
C SER A 445 -21.24 2.09 -14.40
N ASP A 446 -22.06 3.10 -14.21
CA ASP A 446 -23.51 2.99 -14.05
C ASP A 446 -24.01 1.90 -13.09
N ASN A 447 -24.20 2.30 -11.85
CA ASN A 447 -25.46 2.20 -11.11
C ASN A 447 -25.17 2.26 -9.61
N VAL A 448 -25.15 3.47 -9.06
CA VAL A 448 -25.69 3.63 -7.71
C VAL A 448 -27.20 3.64 -7.92
N GLU A 449 -27.80 2.44 -7.92
CA GLU A 449 -29.25 2.33 -7.82
C GLU A 449 -29.70 3.18 -6.64
N SER A 450 -30.62 4.07 -6.95
CA SER A 450 -31.45 4.82 -6.01
C SER A 450 -32.12 3.82 -5.06
N VAL A 451 -31.49 3.50 -3.94
CA VAL A 451 -32.15 2.73 -2.86
C VAL A 451 -33.00 3.70 -2.05
N VAL A 452 -34.17 4.04 -2.61
CA VAL A 452 -35.31 4.66 -1.93
C VAL A 452 -36.53 4.16 -2.69
N ASP A 453 -37.05 2.99 -2.37
CA ASP A 453 -38.38 2.53 -2.81
C ASP A 453 -38.84 1.35 -1.94
N ALA A 454 -39.38 1.67 -0.78
CA ALA A 454 -40.20 0.79 0.05
C ALA A 454 -41.47 1.56 0.47
N ASP A 455 -42.55 1.39 -0.29
CA ASP A 455 -43.87 1.96 0.04
C ASP A 455 -44.35 1.49 1.43
N VAL A 456 -44.86 2.43 2.23
CA VAL A 456 -45.41 2.18 3.56
C VAL A 456 -46.93 2.02 3.47
N ILE A 457 -47.44 0.84 3.80
CA ILE A 457 -48.87 0.51 3.73
C ILE A 457 -49.52 0.63 5.12
N LYS A 458 -50.66 1.33 5.22
CA LYS A 458 -51.43 1.47 6.48
C LYS A 458 -52.92 1.16 6.26
N GLY A 459 -53.47 0.28 7.11
CA GLY A 459 -54.90 -0.05 7.11
C GLY A 459 -55.77 0.95 7.87
N THR A 460 -57.05 1.04 7.47
CA THR A 460 -58.08 1.83 8.15
C THR A 460 -59.30 0.98 8.49
N SER A 461 -60.16 1.50 9.36
CA SER A 461 -61.44 0.89 9.78
C SER A 461 -62.58 1.07 8.75
N ILE A 462 -62.29 1.44 7.50
CA ILE A 462 -63.30 1.87 6.50
C ILE A 462 -63.16 1.09 5.18
N GLY A 463 -62.72 -0.18 5.22
CA GLY A 463 -62.61 -1.02 4.02
C GLY A 463 -61.66 -0.50 2.94
N SER A 464 -60.67 0.33 3.28
CA SER A 464 -59.65 0.85 2.37
C SER A 464 -58.27 0.85 3.01
N LEU A 465 -57.26 0.49 2.21
CA LEU A 465 -55.85 0.57 2.53
C LEU A 465 -55.27 1.86 1.97
N PHE A 466 -54.55 2.60 2.78
CA PHE A 466 -53.87 3.80 2.31
C PHE A 466 -52.40 3.45 2.10
N ILE A 467 -51.94 3.61 0.87
CA ILE A 467 -50.55 3.38 0.48
C ILE A 467 -49.88 4.74 0.51
N PHE A 468 -48.77 4.81 1.23
CA PHE A 468 -47.98 6.00 1.37
C PHE A 468 -46.57 5.74 0.86
N ASP A 469 -45.93 6.79 0.33
CA ASP A 469 -44.52 6.72 0.01
C ASP A 469 -43.70 6.72 1.32
N GLU A 470 -42.38 6.56 1.20
CA GLU A 470 -41.47 6.62 2.33
C GLU A 470 -41.53 7.95 3.12
N GLU A 471 -42.11 9.01 2.53
CA GLU A 471 -42.34 10.32 3.16
C GLU A 471 -43.71 10.42 3.86
N LEU A 472 -44.48 9.33 3.92
CA LEU A 472 -45.87 9.25 4.39
C LEU A 472 -46.82 10.18 3.63
N LYS A 473 -46.48 10.55 2.38
CA LYS A 473 -47.45 11.21 1.51
C LYS A 473 -48.38 10.15 0.97
N PHE A 474 -49.66 10.47 1.01
CA PHE A 474 -50.67 9.62 0.42
C PHE A 474 -50.35 9.45 -1.07
N ILE A 475 -49.98 8.23 -1.47
CA ILE A 475 -49.84 7.86 -2.88
C ILE A 475 -51.26 7.62 -3.41
N ARG A 476 -51.97 6.68 -2.79
CA ARG A 476 -53.28 6.22 -3.23
C ARG A 476 -53.99 5.38 -2.17
N ALA A 477 -55.30 5.20 -2.36
CA ALA A 477 -56.10 4.27 -1.58
C ALA A 477 -56.40 3.03 -2.42
N LEU A 478 -56.18 1.85 -1.84
CA LEU A 478 -56.54 0.56 -2.39
C LEU A 478 -57.81 0.10 -1.66
N LYS A 479 -58.92 0.02 -2.37
CA LYS A 479 -60.19 -0.44 -1.79
C LYS A 479 -60.09 -1.94 -1.51
N LEU A 480 -60.45 -2.36 -0.30
CA LEU A 480 -60.48 -3.77 0.07
C LEU A 480 -61.78 -4.43 -0.41
N PRO A 481 -61.78 -5.77 -0.62
CA PRO A 481 -62.99 -6.52 -0.93
C PRO A 481 -64.10 -6.25 0.10
N GLU A 482 -65.36 -6.19 -0.34
CA GLU A 482 -66.52 -5.89 0.52
C GLU A 482 -66.72 -6.88 1.68
N VAL A 483 -66.07 -8.03 1.63
CA VAL A 483 -66.07 -9.01 2.74
C VAL A 483 -65.25 -8.57 3.96
N MET A 484 -64.49 -7.47 3.86
CA MET A 484 -63.64 -6.92 4.93
C MET A 484 -64.19 -5.61 5.45
N ASN A 485 -64.45 -5.54 6.77
CA ASN A 485 -65.04 -4.35 7.38
C ASN A 485 -64.05 -3.57 8.27
N TRP A 486 -63.19 -4.24 9.02
CA TRP A 486 -62.27 -3.57 9.95
C TRP A 486 -60.89 -4.25 10.04
N SER A 487 -59.97 -3.80 9.18
CA SER A 487 -58.57 -4.19 9.25
C SER A 487 -57.93 -3.75 10.58
N ARG A 488 -57.45 -4.73 11.35
CA ARG A 488 -56.82 -4.52 12.66
C ARG A 488 -55.31 -4.54 12.57
N ASP A 489 -54.76 -5.49 11.83
CA ASP A 489 -53.32 -5.65 11.62
C ASP A 489 -53.07 -6.20 10.22
N ILE A 490 -51.94 -5.83 9.62
CA ILE A 490 -51.65 -6.07 8.19
C ILE A 490 -50.18 -6.41 8.01
N LEU A 491 -49.92 -7.40 7.17
CA LEU A 491 -48.58 -7.81 6.79
C LEU A 491 -48.48 -7.91 5.27
N TYR A 492 -47.44 -7.31 4.70
CA TYR A 492 -47.05 -7.58 3.31
C TYR A 492 -46.05 -8.74 3.31
N HIS A 493 -46.42 -9.84 2.65
CA HIS A 493 -45.65 -11.07 2.64
C HIS A 493 -45.70 -11.73 1.25
N GLU A 494 -44.54 -11.95 0.63
CA GLU A 494 -44.39 -12.64 -0.66
C GLU A 494 -45.35 -12.18 -1.77
N GLY A 495 -45.52 -10.86 -1.92
CA GLY A 495 -46.38 -10.27 -2.97
C GLY A 495 -47.88 -10.23 -2.61
N VAL A 496 -48.25 -10.66 -1.41
CA VAL A 496 -49.62 -10.72 -0.92
C VAL A 496 -49.78 -9.84 0.32
N LEU A 497 -50.95 -9.22 0.47
CA LEU A 497 -51.34 -8.53 1.69
C LEU A 497 -52.19 -9.44 2.57
N LEU A 498 -51.66 -9.79 3.72
CA LEU A 498 -52.35 -10.57 4.75
C LEU A 498 -52.99 -9.60 5.75
N ILE A 499 -54.30 -9.72 5.92
CA ILE A 499 -55.12 -8.77 6.68
C ILE A 499 -55.88 -9.50 7.77
N CYS A 500 -55.69 -9.08 9.01
CA CYS A 500 -56.49 -9.49 10.14
C CYS A 500 -57.72 -8.60 10.24
N ASP A 501 -58.91 -9.12 9.88
CA ASP A 501 -60.16 -8.39 10.00
C ASP A 501 -60.87 -8.74 11.32
N LYS A 502 -61.02 -7.73 12.17
CA LYS A 502 -61.63 -7.87 13.49
C LYS A 502 -63.13 -8.17 13.38
N GLU A 503 -63.82 -7.53 12.45
CA GLU A 503 -65.28 -7.55 12.40
C GLU A 503 -65.81 -8.83 11.74
N SER A 504 -65.25 -9.23 10.60
CA SER A 504 -65.55 -10.55 10.00
C SER A 504 -64.90 -11.71 10.74
N ARG A 505 -64.02 -11.43 11.71
CA ARG A 505 -63.32 -12.42 12.55
C ARG A 505 -62.45 -13.38 11.74
N CYS A 506 -61.90 -12.91 10.62
CA CYS A 506 -61.16 -13.73 9.66
C CYS A 506 -59.85 -13.05 9.27
N ALA A 507 -58.85 -13.86 8.96
CA ALA A 507 -57.65 -13.40 8.30
C ALA A 507 -57.76 -13.72 6.80
N TYR A 508 -57.40 -12.75 5.96
CA TYR A 508 -57.53 -12.85 4.51
C TYR A 508 -56.23 -12.51 3.81
N ALA A 509 -56.04 -13.09 2.63
CA ALA A 509 -55.00 -12.73 1.69
C ALA A 509 -55.61 -11.98 0.51
N VAL A 510 -55.04 -10.82 0.16
CA VAL A 510 -55.46 -10.03 -1.01
C VAL A 510 -54.29 -9.66 -1.89
N THR A 511 -54.56 -9.39 -3.16
CA THR A 511 -53.55 -8.95 -4.11
C THR A 511 -52.97 -7.59 -3.73
N MET A 512 -51.67 -7.41 -3.97
CA MET A 512 -50.98 -6.12 -3.89
C MET A 512 -50.50 -5.72 -5.28
N ASP A 513 -51.44 -5.29 -6.12
CA ASP A 513 -51.13 -4.76 -7.45
C ASP A 513 -51.04 -3.23 -7.37
N THR A 514 -49.81 -2.71 -7.55
CA THR A 514 -49.50 -1.28 -7.51
C THR A 514 -50.13 -0.49 -8.68
N SER A 515 -50.75 -1.16 -9.65
CA SER A 515 -51.45 -0.55 -10.79
C SER A 515 -52.98 -0.47 -10.63
N LYS A 516 -53.58 -1.31 -9.76
CA LYS A 516 -55.05 -1.37 -9.56
C LYS A 516 -55.53 -0.56 -8.36
N THR A 517 -56.79 -0.12 -8.38
CA THR A 517 -57.44 0.65 -7.30
C THR A 517 -58.25 -0.20 -6.33
N GLU A 518 -58.51 -1.46 -6.68
CA GLU A 518 -59.23 -2.42 -5.85
C GLU A 518 -58.37 -3.68 -5.66
N ALA A 519 -58.28 -4.16 -4.41
CA ALA A 519 -57.61 -5.40 -4.08
C ALA A 519 -58.55 -6.58 -4.36
N GLU A 520 -58.02 -7.66 -4.91
CA GLU A 520 -58.76 -8.89 -5.16
C GLU A 520 -58.52 -9.87 -4.02
N LEU A 521 -59.58 -10.49 -3.51
CA LEU A 521 -59.47 -11.54 -2.50
C LEU A 521 -58.85 -12.79 -3.13
N LEU A 522 -57.71 -13.24 -2.60
CA LEU A 522 -57.06 -14.47 -3.04
C LEU A 522 -57.61 -15.67 -2.29
N TYR A 523 -57.49 -15.66 -0.97
CA TYR A 523 -57.96 -16.74 -0.11
C TYR A 523 -58.19 -16.25 1.32
N LYS A 524 -58.86 -17.09 2.11
CA LYS A 524 -59.08 -16.89 3.53
C LYS A 524 -58.23 -17.87 4.31
N LEU A 525 -57.49 -17.38 5.31
CA LEU A 525 -56.62 -18.24 6.10
C LEU A 525 -57.47 -19.14 7.01
N PRO A 526 -57.09 -20.42 7.20
CA PRO A 526 -57.80 -21.33 8.10
C PRO A 526 -57.87 -20.77 9.52
N LYS A 527 -59.05 -20.82 10.14
CA LYS A 527 -59.20 -20.45 11.54
C LYS A 527 -58.72 -21.59 12.44
N PRO A 528 -58.15 -21.30 13.62
CA PRO A 528 -57.92 -22.33 14.62
C PRO A 528 -59.26 -22.87 15.12
N ASP A 529 -59.49 -24.16 14.93
CA ASP A 529 -60.64 -24.87 15.51
C ASP A 529 -60.20 -25.51 16.83
N ILE A 530 -60.19 -24.69 17.88
CA ILE A 530 -59.80 -25.10 19.23
C ILE A 530 -60.97 -24.80 20.15
N ASP A 531 -61.44 -25.86 20.81
CA ASP A 531 -62.48 -25.86 21.84
C ASP A 531 -63.86 -25.33 21.42
N GLY A 532 -64.17 -25.29 20.11
CA GLY A 532 -65.45 -24.79 19.59
C GLY A 532 -65.70 -23.30 19.89
N LYS A 533 -64.66 -22.55 20.27
CA LYS A 533 -64.75 -21.12 20.61
C LYS A 533 -64.61 -20.26 19.36
N THR A 534 -65.20 -19.06 19.42
CA THR A 534 -65.02 -18.07 18.34
C THR A 534 -63.73 -17.29 18.55
N TRP A 535 -62.76 -17.52 17.67
CA TRP A 535 -61.47 -16.86 17.66
C TRP A 535 -61.44 -15.68 16.68
N TYR A 536 -60.79 -14.58 17.10
CA TYR A 536 -60.64 -13.35 16.33
C TYR A 536 -59.16 -13.09 16.06
N PRO A 537 -58.76 -12.80 14.81
CA PRO A 537 -57.38 -12.49 14.52
C PRO A 537 -57.03 -11.12 15.12
N TRP A 538 -55.86 -11.04 15.75
CA TRP A 538 -55.47 -9.91 16.58
C TRP A 538 -54.21 -9.21 16.09
N SER A 539 -53.17 -9.98 15.78
CA SER A 539 -51.90 -9.46 15.24
C SER A 539 -51.25 -10.49 14.34
N ILE A 540 -50.49 -10.04 13.33
CA ILE A 540 -49.88 -10.89 12.31
C ILE A 540 -48.42 -10.49 12.04
N CYS A 541 -47.54 -11.47 11.88
CA CYS A 541 -46.15 -11.27 11.46
C CYS A 541 -45.66 -12.49 10.66
N ALA A 542 -44.51 -12.39 9.99
CA ALA A 542 -43.84 -13.53 9.36
C ALA A 542 -42.37 -13.55 9.75
N ASP A 543 -41.77 -14.75 9.76
CA ASP A 543 -40.34 -14.93 9.94
C ASP A 543 -39.58 -14.86 8.61
N ARG A 544 -38.23 -14.91 8.65
CA ARG A 544 -37.39 -14.88 7.45
C ARG A 544 -37.46 -16.16 6.63
N ALA A 545 -37.87 -17.27 7.24
CA ALA A 545 -38.15 -18.51 6.51
C ALA A 545 -39.52 -18.44 5.81
N GLY A 546 -40.28 -17.38 6.01
CA GLY A 546 -41.56 -17.11 5.35
C GLY A 546 -42.78 -17.66 6.09
N PHE A 547 -42.63 -18.33 7.22
CA PHE A 547 -43.81 -18.80 7.96
C PHE A 547 -44.59 -17.62 8.55
N VAL A 548 -45.91 -17.69 8.44
CA VAL A 548 -46.81 -16.63 8.91
C VAL A 548 -47.35 -16.99 10.28
N TYR A 549 -47.37 -16.03 11.21
CA TYR A 549 -47.87 -16.20 12.56
C TYR A 549 -49.04 -15.27 12.83
N ILE A 550 -50.13 -15.79 13.40
CA ILE A 550 -51.30 -15.00 13.80
C ILE A 550 -51.62 -15.22 15.28
N LEU A 551 -51.76 -14.12 16.01
CA LEU A 551 -52.29 -14.09 17.36
C LEU A 551 -53.81 -14.05 17.28
N TRP A 552 -54.49 -14.97 17.94
CA TRP A 552 -55.94 -14.98 18.05
C TRP A 552 -56.39 -14.70 19.48
N ASP A 553 -57.53 -14.01 19.60
CA ASP A 553 -58.23 -13.76 20.86
C ASP A 553 -59.56 -14.51 20.91
N SER A 554 -59.93 -15.01 22.08
CA SER A 554 -61.30 -15.38 22.39
C SER A 554 -61.59 -15.07 23.86
N ALA A 555 -62.41 -14.05 24.11
CA ALA A 555 -62.83 -13.65 25.46
C ALA A 555 -61.67 -13.46 26.46
N GLY A 556 -60.55 -12.88 26.01
CA GLY A 556 -59.38 -12.62 26.85
C GLY A 556 -58.35 -13.75 26.88
N LYS A 557 -58.63 -14.90 26.24
CA LYS A 557 -57.65 -15.96 26.00
C LYS A 557 -56.88 -15.72 24.71
N ARG A 558 -55.60 -16.09 24.69
CA ARG A 558 -54.69 -15.85 23.54
C ARG A 558 -54.05 -17.15 23.04
N ILE A 559 -54.03 -17.31 21.73
CA ILE A 559 -53.30 -18.39 21.05
C ILE A 559 -52.49 -17.82 19.88
N ILE A 560 -51.36 -18.43 19.60
CA ILE A 560 -50.51 -18.14 18.45
C ILE A 560 -50.62 -19.33 17.50
N THR A 561 -50.89 -19.03 16.24
CA THR A 561 -50.98 -20.01 15.15
C THR A 561 -49.85 -19.76 14.18
N GLN A 562 -49.23 -20.82 13.67
CA GLN A 562 -48.24 -20.76 12.59
C GLN A 562 -48.85 -21.38 11.33
N TYR A 563 -48.65 -20.71 10.21
CA TYR A 563 -49.09 -21.13 8.88
C TYR A 563 -47.88 -21.38 7.99
N SER A 564 -48.10 -22.17 6.94
CA SER A 564 -47.15 -22.34 5.83
C SER A 564 -46.75 -20.99 5.21
N GLN A 565 -45.67 -21.00 4.43
CA GLN A 565 -45.16 -19.80 3.75
C GLN A 565 -46.22 -19.12 2.87
N ASP A 566 -47.02 -19.93 2.19
CA ASP A 566 -48.15 -19.46 1.38
C ASP A 566 -49.40 -19.08 2.20
N GLY A 567 -49.36 -19.16 3.53
CA GLY A 567 -50.45 -18.82 4.45
C GLY A 567 -51.69 -19.72 4.39
N GLN A 568 -51.71 -20.75 3.54
CA GLN A 568 -52.92 -21.53 3.26
C GLN A 568 -53.12 -22.72 4.20
N GLN A 569 -52.05 -23.25 4.81
CA GLN A 569 -52.11 -24.38 5.72
C GLN A 569 -51.78 -23.95 7.15
N LEU A 570 -52.66 -24.23 8.10
CA LEU A 570 -52.38 -24.09 9.54
C LEU A 570 -51.47 -25.26 9.98
N LEU A 571 -50.25 -24.95 10.41
CA LEU A 571 -49.24 -25.94 10.78
C LEU A 571 -49.30 -26.31 12.26
N THR A 572 -49.38 -25.30 13.14
CA THR A 572 -49.41 -25.52 14.59
C THR A 572 -50.11 -24.40 15.33
N THR A 573 -50.52 -24.68 16.57
CA THR A 573 -51.14 -23.71 17.48
C THR A 573 -50.59 -23.86 18.90
N LYS A 574 -50.31 -22.73 19.55
CA LYS A 574 -49.74 -22.68 20.90
C LYS A 574 -50.47 -21.65 21.76
N TRP A 575 -50.69 -21.97 23.02
CA TRP A 575 -51.23 -21.02 23.99
C TRP A 575 -50.24 -19.89 24.26
N ALA A 576 -50.74 -18.66 24.32
CA ALA A 576 -50.00 -17.48 24.71
C ALA A 576 -50.54 -16.90 26.03
N GLU A 577 -49.78 -16.01 26.64
CA GLU A 577 -50.24 -15.27 27.81
C GLU A 577 -51.52 -14.49 27.47
N ASP A 578 -52.53 -14.53 28.34
CA ASP A 578 -53.84 -13.88 28.15
C ASP A 578 -53.71 -12.36 27.85
N THR A 579 -52.62 -11.74 28.27
CA THR A 579 -52.33 -10.31 28.09
C THR A 579 -51.59 -9.98 26.78
N ALA A 580 -51.27 -10.98 25.95
CA ALA A 580 -50.57 -10.80 24.68
C ALA A 580 -51.32 -9.84 23.73
N TRP A 581 -50.58 -8.90 23.16
CA TRP A 581 -51.14 -7.75 22.44
C TRP A 581 -50.67 -7.65 20.99
N CYS A 582 -49.38 -7.71 20.73
CA CYS A 582 -48.82 -7.67 19.37
C CYS A 582 -47.61 -8.59 19.25
N MET A 583 -47.31 -8.98 18.01
CA MET A 583 -46.22 -9.91 17.72
C MET A 583 -45.28 -9.35 16.64
N THR A 584 -44.01 -9.71 16.73
CA THR A 584 -42.98 -9.48 15.70
C THR A 584 -41.92 -10.56 15.81
N THR A 585 -41.03 -10.69 14.83
CA THR A 585 -39.85 -11.55 14.96
C THR A 585 -38.59 -10.74 15.29
N LEU A 586 -37.62 -11.38 15.92
CA LEU A 586 -36.31 -10.81 16.23
C LEU A 586 -35.20 -11.83 15.97
N MET A 587 -34.15 -11.41 15.27
CA MET A 587 -32.92 -12.18 15.14
C MET A 587 -32.11 -12.12 16.44
N THR A 588 -31.78 -13.29 16.98
CA THR A 588 -30.86 -13.45 18.12
C THR A 588 -29.65 -14.30 17.71
N GLU A 589 -28.61 -14.35 18.55
CA GLU A 589 -27.42 -15.20 18.32
C GLU A 589 -27.78 -16.70 18.19
N GLU A 590 -28.89 -17.11 18.80
CA GLU A 590 -29.41 -18.49 18.77
C GLU A 590 -30.41 -18.74 17.62
N GLY A 591 -30.61 -17.78 16.72
CA GLY A 591 -31.60 -17.84 15.63
C GLY A 591 -32.73 -16.83 15.77
N GLU A 592 -33.66 -16.87 14.81
CA GLU A 592 -34.85 -16.01 14.84
C GLU A 592 -35.84 -16.48 15.91
N LYS A 593 -36.45 -15.54 16.64
CA LYS A 593 -37.42 -15.82 17.71
C LYS A 593 -38.67 -14.98 17.53
N LEU A 594 -39.82 -15.52 17.94
CA LEU A 594 -41.09 -14.79 17.95
C LEU A 594 -41.19 -13.99 19.25
N LEU A 595 -41.33 -12.68 19.13
CA LEU A 595 -41.54 -11.75 20.24
C LEU A 595 -43.02 -11.40 20.37
N VAL A 596 -43.53 -11.47 21.60
CA VAL A 596 -44.91 -11.11 21.93
C VAL A 596 -44.90 -10.09 23.06
N ALA A 597 -45.44 -8.90 22.79
CA ALA A 597 -45.60 -7.87 23.81
C ALA A 597 -46.95 -8.00 24.51
N THR A 598 -46.97 -7.72 25.82
CA THR A 598 -48.17 -7.80 26.68
C THR A 598 -48.69 -6.41 27.03
N SER A 599 -50.01 -6.23 27.07
CA SER A 599 -50.66 -4.90 27.17
C SER A 599 -50.64 -4.27 28.57
N TRP A 600 -50.70 -5.06 29.65
CA TRP A 600 -50.83 -4.56 31.04
C TRP A 600 -49.57 -4.77 31.88
N SER A 601 -48.80 -5.83 31.60
CA SER A 601 -47.60 -6.18 32.35
C SER A 601 -46.31 -5.61 31.72
N GLY A 602 -46.38 -5.10 30.48
CA GLY A 602 -45.24 -4.52 29.76
C GLY A 602 -44.10 -5.51 29.50
N LYS A 603 -44.36 -6.82 29.64
CA LYS A 603 -43.40 -7.89 29.40
C LYS A 603 -43.31 -8.19 27.91
N ILE A 604 -42.10 -8.51 27.46
CA ILE A 604 -41.83 -9.06 26.14
C ILE A 604 -41.50 -10.53 26.35
N LEU A 605 -42.31 -11.41 25.76
CA LEU A 605 -42.13 -12.85 25.83
C LEU A 605 -41.48 -13.34 24.53
N CYS A 606 -40.46 -14.18 24.66
CA CYS A 606 -39.84 -14.87 23.54
C CYS A 606 -40.40 -16.28 23.42
N TYR A 607 -40.97 -16.60 22.27
CA TYR A 607 -41.34 -17.96 21.90
C TYR A 607 -40.31 -18.47 20.89
N GLY A 608 -39.84 -19.70 21.09
CA GLY A 608 -39.04 -20.38 20.05
C GLY A 608 -39.89 -20.56 18.80
N LEU A 609 -39.32 -20.25 17.63
CA LEU A 609 -39.88 -20.68 16.36
C LEU A 609 -39.79 -22.21 16.35
N LEU A 610 -40.92 -22.88 16.15
CA LEU A 610 -40.95 -24.34 16.12
C LEU A 610 -40.32 -24.77 14.78
N GLU A 611 -39.36 -25.71 14.84
CA GLU A 611 -38.75 -26.35 13.67
C GLU A 611 -39.78 -27.09 12.81
#